data_AF-A0ABD2BIP7-F1
#
_entry.id   AF-A0ABD2BIP7-F1
#
_cell.length_a   1.000
_cell.length_b   1.000
_cell.length_c   1.000
_cell.angle_alpha   90.00
_cell.angle_beta   90.00
_cell.angle_gamma   90.00
#
_symmetry.space_group_name_H-M   'P 1'
#
loop_
_entity.id
_entity.type
_entity.pdbx_description
1 polymer ?
#
loop_
_entity_poly.entity_id
_entity_poly.type
_entity_poly.pdbx_seq_one_letter_code
_entity_poly.pdbx_strand_id
1 'polypeptide(L)'
;MPVCVQMSATTIDMTNVVGTSVVEKLSFYNHTECECREKTEYDTNEKSLEQRFYRHHQLSPQPQNMRRAPPRKSCRCPSEFTPKITPDGECQCYCYEHNQNCIKTKRGKGYFSLSDRLCIQNNECAIPICEYGEYMRREGKCPRKRDKFDAIANFGINFNHRYRS
;
A
#
# COMPACT_ATOMS: atom_id res chain seq x y z
N MET A 1 1.71 -17.64 -1.22
CA MET A 1 1.40 -16.40 -0.48
C MET A 1 -0.02 -16.56 0.02
N PRO A 2 -0.21 -16.70 1.33
CA PRO A 2 -1.51 -17.03 1.88
C PRO A 2 -2.50 -15.88 1.71
N VAL A 3 -3.75 -16.23 1.47
CA VAL A 3 -4.90 -15.33 1.44
C VAL A 3 -5.71 -15.48 2.72
N CYS A 4 -6.22 -14.38 3.25
CA CYS A 4 -7.13 -14.40 4.40
C CYS A 4 -8.53 -14.77 3.90
N VAL A 5 -9.07 -15.88 4.38
CA VAL A 5 -10.39 -16.42 4.00
C VAL A 5 -11.25 -16.49 5.25
N GLN A 6 -12.53 -16.13 5.10
CA GLN A 6 -13.51 -16.23 6.17
C GLN A 6 -13.78 -17.69 6.55
N MET A 7 -13.70 -18.02 7.84
CA MET A 7 -14.11 -19.32 8.39
C MET A 7 -15.54 -19.29 8.92
N SER A 8 -15.92 -18.22 9.63
CA SER A 8 -17.26 -18.04 10.17
C SER A 8 -17.76 -16.61 10.02
N ALA A 9 -19.07 -16.44 9.91
CA ALA A 9 -19.73 -15.15 10.03
C ALA A 9 -21.04 -15.25 10.80
N THR A 10 -21.44 -14.11 11.34
CA THR A 10 -22.77 -13.88 11.89
C THR A 10 -23.52 -12.87 11.04
N THR A 11 -24.84 -12.95 11.02
CA THR A 11 -25.69 -11.91 10.41
C THR A 11 -25.99 -10.86 11.47
N ILE A 12 -25.70 -9.60 11.16
CA ILE A 12 -26.06 -8.45 11.99
C ILE A 12 -27.11 -7.63 11.27
N ASP A 13 -28.15 -7.23 12.00
CA ASP A 13 -29.20 -6.39 11.47
C ASP A 13 -29.00 -4.95 11.94
N MET A 14 -29.02 -4.02 10.99
CA MET A 14 -28.92 -2.59 11.27
C MET A 14 -30.13 -1.87 10.69
N THR A 15 -30.70 -0.97 11.48
CA THR A 15 -31.84 -0.17 11.07
C THR A 15 -31.36 1.09 10.34
N ASN A 16 -31.82 1.27 9.11
CA ASN A 16 -31.67 2.51 8.36
C ASN A 16 -32.99 3.30 8.42
N VAL A 17 -32.91 4.59 8.72
CA VAL A 17 -34.08 5.48 8.69
C VAL A 17 -34.10 6.19 7.35
N VAL A 18 -35.03 5.81 6.49
CA VAL A 18 -35.23 6.44 5.18
C VAL A 18 -36.37 7.45 5.32
N GLY A 19 -36.06 8.74 5.15
CA GLY A 19 -37.03 9.83 5.29
C GLY A 19 -37.35 10.18 6.74
N THR A 20 -38.60 10.60 7.01
CA THR A 20 -39.01 11.13 8.32
C THR A 20 -39.61 10.08 9.28
N SER A 21 -39.91 8.86 8.83
CA SER A 21 -40.54 7.84 9.70
C SER A 21 -40.42 6.37 9.29
N VAL A 22 -39.78 6.03 8.16
CA VAL A 22 -39.68 4.62 7.72
C VAL A 22 -38.36 4.02 8.22
N VAL A 23 -38.47 2.97 9.04
CA VAL A 23 -37.31 2.20 9.53
C VAL A 23 -37.18 0.94 8.68
N GLU A 24 -36.13 0.88 7.87
CA GLU A 24 -35.76 -0.31 7.10
C GLU A 24 -34.73 -1.13 7.88
N LYS A 25 -34.92 -2.44 7.92
CA LYS A 25 -33.99 -3.36 8.58
C LYS A 25 -33.10 -4.00 7.51
N LEU A 26 -31.81 -3.69 7.54
CA LEU A 26 -30.80 -4.23 6.62
C LEU A 26 -29.94 -5.28 7.33
N SER A 27 -29.80 -6.44 6.73
CA SER A 27 -28.93 -7.51 7.24
C SER A 27 -27.56 -7.46 6.55
N PHE A 28 -26.50 -7.60 7.34
CA PHE A 28 -25.11 -7.62 6.88
C PHE A 28 -24.40 -8.85 7.43
N TYR A 29 -23.45 -9.38 6.67
CA TYR A 29 -22.56 -10.44 7.13
C TYR A 29 -21.35 -9.84 7.85
N ASN A 30 -21.17 -10.25 9.09
CA ASN A 30 -20.01 -9.90 9.90
C ASN A 30 -19.11 -11.13 10.05
N HIS A 31 -17.93 -11.09 9.43
CA HIS A 31 -16.96 -12.18 9.53
C HIS A 31 -16.36 -12.18 10.94
N THR A 32 -16.58 -13.27 11.68
CA THR A 32 -16.14 -13.39 13.08
C THR A 32 -14.84 -14.17 13.23
N GLU A 33 -14.48 -14.98 12.22
CA GLU A 33 -13.26 -15.77 12.21
C GLU A 33 -12.70 -15.87 10.78
N CYS A 34 -11.38 -15.80 10.65
CA CYS A 34 -10.68 -15.90 9.37
C CYS A 34 -9.41 -16.76 9.51
N GLU A 35 -9.04 -17.46 8.44
CA GLU A 35 -7.81 -18.24 8.34
C GLU A 35 -6.95 -17.85 7.15
N CYS A 36 -5.66 -18.17 7.22
CA CYS A 36 -4.73 -18.04 6.12
C CYS A 36 -4.72 -19.32 5.26
N ARG A 37 -5.22 -19.26 4.02
CA ARG A 37 -5.16 -20.36 3.06
C ARG A 37 -4.13 -20.11 1.97
N GLU A 38 -3.44 -21.14 1.50
CA GLU A 38 -2.56 -21.00 0.34
C GLU A 38 -3.36 -20.73 -0.93
N LYS A 39 -2.81 -19.88 -1.80
CA LYS A 39 -3.51 -19.36 -2.99
C LYS A 39 -3.76 -20.41 -4.08
N THR A 40 -3.19 -21.61 -3.94
CA THR A 40 -3.26 -22.70 -4.92
C THR A 40 -4.62 -23.41 -4.98
N GLU A 41 -5.50 -23.17 -4.01
CA GLU A 41 -6.82 -23.83 -3.92
C GLU A 41 -7.97 -23.05 -4.60
N TYR A 42 -7.70 -21.86 -5.15
CA TYR A 42 -8.73 -20.98 -5.74
C TYR A 42 -8.59 -20.75 -7.25
N ASP A 43 -7.56 -21.29 -7.90
CA ASP A 43 -7.28 -21.09 -9.33
C ASP A 43 -7.92 -22.15 -10.26
N THR A 44 -8.75 -23.06 -9.74
CA THR A 44 -9.48 -24.05 -10.56
C THR A 44 -10.94 -23.68 -10.82
N ASN A 45 -11.24 -22.40 -11.00
CA ASN A 45 -12.50 -22.00 -11.62
C ASN A 45 -12.25 -21.01 -12.78
N GLU A 46 -11.92 -21.61 -13.92
CA GLU A 46 -12.12 -21.11 -15.28
C GLU A 46 -13.09 -19.92 -15.40
N LYS A 47 -12.55 -18.72 -15.67
CA LYS A 47 -13.09 -17.83 -16.70
C LYS A 47 -12.10 -16.77 -17.16
N SER A 48 -11.86 -16.82 -18.47
CA SER A 48 -11.25 -15.84 -19.37
C SER A 48 -9.78 -15.49 -19.13
N LEU A 49 -8.92 -16.45 -19.45
CA LEU A 49 -7.55 -16.21 -19.86
C LEU A 49 -7.54 -15.74 -21.32
N GLU A 50 -8.25 -14.66 -21.62
CA GLU A 50 -8.28 -14.05 -22.96
C GLU A 50 -8.90 -12.65 -22.82
N GLN A 51 -8.38 -11.68 -23.57
CA GLN A 51 -8.86 -10.29 -23.62
C GLN A 51 -8.28 -9.29 -22.61
N ARG A 52 -6.98 -8.97 -22.75
CA ARG A 52 -6.48 -7.57 -22.82
C ARG A 52 -5.00 -7.50 -23.24
N PHE A 53 -4.67 -8.11 -24.37
CA PHE A 53 -3.40 -7.89 -25.07
C PHE A 53 -3.65 -7.30 -26.46
N TYR A 54 -4.05 -6.04 -26.56
CA TYR A 54 -3.87 -5.24 -27.78
C TYR A 54 -3.76 -3.75 -27.43
N ARG A 55 -2.54 -3.27 -27.21
CA ARG A 55 -2.12 -1.97 -27.72
C ARG A 55 -0.87 -2.19 -28.56
N HIS A 56 -1.10 -2.28 -29.87
CA HIS A 56 -0.06 -2.20 -30.88
C HIS A 56 0.71 -0.88 -30.71
N HIS A 57 1.95 -0.95 -30.24
CA HIS A 57 2.97 0.02 -30.64
C HIS A 57 3.67 -0.55 -31.87
N GLN A 58 3.57 0.17 -32.99
CA GLN A 58 4.28 -0.11 -34.23
C GLN A 58 5.79 -0.12 -33.95
N LEU A 59 6.46 -1.24 -34.26
CA LEU A 59 7.91 -1.37 -34.27
C LEU A 59 8.41 -1.22 -35.71
N SER A 60 9.18 -0.16 -35.96
CA SER A 60 10.08 -0.07 -37.10
C SER A 60 11.24 -1.07 -36.91
N PRO A 61 11.72 -1.77 -37.96
CA PRO A 61 12.79 -2.74 -37.82
C PRO A 61 14.16 -2.05 -37.83
N GLN A 62 14.91 -2.13 -36.73
CA GLN A 62 16.34 -1.80 -36.71
C GLN A 62 17.15 -2.98 -36.16
N PRO A 63 18.31 -3.30 -36.79
CA PRO A 63 18.90 -4.63 -36.73
C PRO A 63 19.61 -4.95 -35.40
N GLN A 64 19.62 -6.25 -35.12
CA GLN A 64 20.15 -6.90 -33.94
C GLN A 64 21.67 -6.96 -33.99
N ASN A 65 22.38 -6.47 -32.95
CA ASN A 65 23.66 -7.00 -32.46
C ASN A 65 24.23 -6.18 -31.27
N MET A 66 23.51 -6.16 -30.16
CA MET A 66 24.10 -5.87 -28.85
C MET A 66 23.45 -6.83 -27.86
N ARG A 67 24.24 -7.67 -27.18
CA ARG A 67 23.77 -8.43 -26.01
C ARG A 67 23.27 -7.40 -24.99
N ARG A 68 21.96 -7.14 -24.97
CA ARG A 68 21.35 -6.30 -23.94
C ARG A 68 21.65 -6.98 -22.61
N ALA A 69 22.37 -6.28 -21.74
CA ALA A 69 22.41 -6.62 -20.33
C ALA A 69 20.97 -6.89 -19.85
N PRO A 70 20.75 -7.84 -18.92
CA PRO A 70 19.42 -8.13 -18.41
C PRO A 70 18.73 -6.81 -18.10
N PRO A 71 17.50 -6.56 -18.59
CA PRO A 71 16.82 -5.29 -18.36
C PRO A 71 16.82 -5.07 -16.84
N ARG A 72 17.55 -4.05 -16.39
CA ARG A 72 17.62 -3.71 -14.97
C ARG A 72 16.18 -3.57 -14.51
N LYS A 73 15.78 -4.37 -13.51
CA LYS A 73 14.40 -4.37 -13.00
C LYS A 73 14.00 -2.92 -12.75
N SER A 74 12.99 -2.44 -13.46
CA SER A 74 12.52 -1.07 -13.31
C SER A 74 12.15 -0.84 -11.84
N CYS A 75 12.65 0.26 -11.28
CA CYS A 75 12.34 0.70 -9.92
C CYS A 75 10.82 0.70 -9.73
N ARG A 76 10.32 -0.07 -8.74
CA ARG A 76 8.89 -0.14 -8.42
C ARG A 76 8.62 0.74 -7.19
N CYS A 77 7.60 1.57 -7.30
CA CYS A 77 7.20 2.49 -6.24
C CYS A 77 5.73 2.26 -5.87
N PRO A 78 5.32 2.69 -4.67
CA PRO A 78 3.91 2.73 -4.30
C PRO A 78 3.10 3.52 -5.33
N SER A 79 1.82 3.17 -5.49
CA SER A 79 0.95 3.58 -6.60
C SER A 79 0.88 5.10 -6.84
N GLU A 80 1.00 5.90 -5.78
CA GLU A 80 0.93 7.38 -5.84
C GLU A 80 2.30 8.05 -6.10
N PHE A 81 3.39 7.29 -6.10
CA PHE A 81 4.76 7.78 -6.21
C PHE A 81 5.37 7.40 -7.55
N THR A 82 6.12 8.33 -8.13
CA THR A 82 6.79 8.12 -9.41
C THR A 82 8.20 7.58 -9.19
N PRO A 83 8.57 6.46 -9.83
CA PRO A 83 9.93 5.91 -9.72
C PRO A 83 10.94 6.78 -10.48
N LYS A 84 12.07 7.06 -9.83
CA LYS A 84 13.24 7.72 -10.41
C LYS A 84 14.49 6.99 -9.96
N ILE A 85 15.36 6.63 -10.90
CA ILE A 85 16.66 6.03 -10.60
C ILE A 85 17.66 7.18 -10.49
N THR A 86 18.38 7.27 -9.37
CA THR A 86 19.46 8.24 -9.19
C THR A 86 20.65 7.88 -10.09
N PRO A 87 21.58 8.82 -10.37
CA PRO A 87 22.79 8.52 -11.13
C PRO A 87 23.61 7.37 -10.52
N ASP A 88 23.55 7.23 -9.19
CA ASP A 88 24.22 6.19 -8.41
C ASP A 88 23.52 4.81 -8.51
N GLY A 89 22.37 4.74 -9.18
CA GLY A 89 21.60 3.52 -9.38
C GLY A 89 20.60 3.20 -8.27
N GLU A 90 20.38 4.12 -7.33
CA GLU A 90 19.39 3.94 -6.26
C GLU A 90 17.97 4.25 -6.75
N CYS A 91 17.00 3.47 -6.28
CA CYS A 91 15.59 3.64 -6.59
C CYS A 91 14.94 4.63 -5.61
N GLN A 92 14.57 5.80 -6.10
CA GLN A 92 13.84 6.82 -5.35
C GLN A 92 12.39 6.95 -5.83
N CYS A 93 11.47 6.97 -4.89
CA CYS A 93 10.05 7.22 -5.14
C CYS A 93 9.73 8.69 -4.91
N TYR A 94 9.53 9.44 -5.99
CA TYR A 94 9.29 10.88 -5.94
C TYR A 94 7.79 11.20 -5.88
N CYS A 95 7.48 12.31 -5.21
CA CYS A 95 6.12 12.83 -5.05
C CYS A 95 6.04 14.21 -5.69
N TYR A 96 5.28 14.35 -6.78
CA TYR A 96 5.10 15.64 -7.44
C TYR A 96 4.08 16.53 -6.71
N GLU A 97 4.31 17.84 -6.73
CA GLU A 97 3.50 18.83 -6.01
C GLU A 97 2.04 18.96 -6.49
N HIS A 98 1.73 18.46 -7.69
CA HIS A 98 0.37 18.44 -8.21
C HIS A 98 -0.43 17.19 -7.77
N ASN A 99 0.23 16.11 -7.32
CA ASN A 99 -0.46 14.91 -6.85
C ASN A 99 -0.86 15.06 -5.37
N GLN A 100 -2.10 15.50 -5.15
CA GLN A 100 -2.65 15.69 -3.80
C GLN A 100 -2.73 14.39 -2.98
N ASN A 101 -2.96 13.24 -3.59
CA ASN A 101 -3.01 11.96 -2.88
C ASN A 101 -1.62 11.59 -2.36
N CYS A 102 -0.61 11.70 -3.22
CA CYS A 102 0.78 11.49 -2.83
C CYS A 102 1.19 12.42 -1.68
N ILE A 103 0.88 13.71 -1.77
CA ILE A 103 1.20 14.71 -0.73
C ILE A 103 0.52 14.38 0.60
N LYS A 104 -0.76 13.99 0.57
CA LYS A 104 -1.49 13.58 1.79
C LYS A 104 -0.83 12.37 2.44
N THR A 105 -0.51 11.35 1.65
CA THR A 105 0.10 10.12 2.15
C THR A 105 1.52 10.36 2.66
N LYS A 106 2.35 11.12 1.94
CA LYS A 106 3.70 11.53 2.36
C LYS A 106 3.72 12.30 3.69
N ARG A 107 2.67 13.07 3.98
CA ARG A 107 2.46 13.83 5.23
C ARG A 107 1.81 13.03 6.37
N GLY A 108 1.57 11.73 6.15
CA GLY A 108 0.91 10.87 7.12
C GLY A 108 -0.60 11.10 7.27
N LYS A 109 -1.23 11.86 6.37
CA LYS A 109 -2.68 12.11 6.37
C LYS A 109 -3.47 10.99 5.70
N GLY A 110 -2.81 9.97 5.15
CA GLY A 110 -3.42 8.79 4.55
C GLY A 110 -2.58 7.54 4.80
N TYR A 111 -3.21 6.38 4.61
CA TYR A 111 -2.55 5.08 4.63
C TYR A 111 -2.19 4.67 3.21
N PHE A 112 -1.14 3.87 3.08
CA PHE A 112 -0.85 3.22 1.81
C PHE A 112 -1.89 2.13 1.53
N SER A 113 -2.16 1.88 0.26
CA SER A 113 -3.06 0.79 -0.14
C SER A 113 -2.53 -0.55 0.37
N LEU A 114 -3.39 -1.56 0.49
CA LEU A 114 -2.94 -2.89 0.90
C LEU A 114 -1.87 -3.44 -0.04
N SER A 115 -2.06 -3.26 -1.36
CA SER A 115 -1.10 -3.67 -2.39
C SER A 115 0.26 -2.98 -2.22
N ASP A 116 0.27 -1.68 -1.95
CA ASP A 116 1.51 -0.93 -1.73
C ASP A 116 2.22 -1.38 -0.44
N ARG A 117 1.45 -1.61 0.64
CA ARG A 117 2.00 -2.11 1.91
C ARG A 117 2.68 -3.46 1.74
N LEU A 118 2.04 -4.39 1.03
CA LEU A 118 2.62 -5.70 0.71
C LEU A 118 3.85 -5.55 -0.19
N CYS A 119 3.80 -4.66 -1.19
CA CYS A 119 4.94 -4.42 -2.07
C CYS A 119 6.18 -3.92 -1.29
N ILE A 120 5.99 -3.00 -0.34
CA ILE A 120 7.06 -2.51 0.54
C ILE A 120 7.52 -3.62 1.50
N GLN A 121 6.60 -4.38 2.08
CA GLN A 121 6.93 -5.48 3.01
C GLN A 121 7.74 -6.60 2.36
N ASN A 122 7.40 -6.95 1.11
CA ASN A 122 8.11 -7.95 0.31
C ASN A 122 9.42 -7.42 -0.29
N ASN A 123 9.77 -6.16 -0.05
CA ASN A 123 10.89 -5.46 -0.70
C ASN A 123 10.80 -5.45 -2.24
N GLU A 124 9.58 -5.55 -2.78
CA GLU A 124 9.30 -5.42 -4.22
C GLU A 124 9.24 -3.95 -4.64
N CYS A 125 8.86 -3.06 -3.70
CA CYS A 125 8.82 -1.61 -3.89
C CYS A 125 9.84 -0.93 -2.97
N ALA A 126 10.40 0.18 -3.44
CA ALA A 126 11.21 1.05 -2.59
C ALA A 126 10.38 1.74 -1.51
N ILE A 127 11.02 2.02 -0.38
CA ILE A 127 10.39 2.67 0.76
C ILE A 127 10.09 4.14 0.39
N PRO A 128 8.86 4.63 0.61
CA PRO A 128 8.51 6.00 0.28
C PRO A 128 9.20 7.00 1.22
N ILE A 129 9.62 8.14 0.67
CA ILE A 129 10.23 9.22 1.46
C ILE A 129 9.12 10.06 2.10
N CYS A 130 8.96 9.95 3.41
CA CYS A 130 7.96 10.68 4.19
C CYS A 130 8.45 12.10 4.59
N GLU A 131 7.53 13.03 4.86
CA GLU A 131 7.90 14.42 5.21
C GLU A 131 8.36 14.58 6.67
N TYR A 132 7.78 13.80 7.58
CA TYR A 132 7.97 13.99 9.03
C TYR A 132 8.74 12.87 9.74
N GLY A 133 9.41 11.99 9.00
CA GLY A 133 10.19 10.88 9.55
C GLY A 133 10.30 9.71 8.59
N GLU A 134 10.57 8.52 9.10
CA GLU A 134 10.61 7.29 8.31
C GLU A 134 9.23 6.64 8.17
N TYR A 135 9.03 5.85 7.12
CA TYR A 135 7.80 5.11 6.90
C TYR A 135 7.55 4.07 8.02
N MET A 136 6.37 4.15 8.65
CA MET A 136 6.00 3.25 9.74
C MET A 136 5.44 1.94 9.18
N ARG A 137 6.32 0.95 8.96
CA ARG A 137 5.96 -0.35 8.34
C ARG A 137 4.78 -1.06 9.02
N ARG A 138 4.68 -0.97 10.35
CA ARG A 138 3.60 -1.62 11.13
C ARG A 138 2.23 -1.00 10.87
N GLU A 139 2.19 0.33 10.82
CA GLU A 139 0.94 1.08 10.59
C GLU A 139 0.62 1.22 9.11
N GLY A 140 1.63 1.08 8.25
CA GLY A 140 1.49 1.20 6.81
C GLY A 140 1.27 2.64 6.34
N LYS A 141 1.80 3.63 7.07
CA LYS A 141 1.68 5.06 6.76
C LYS A 141 2.95 5.84 7.08
N CYS A 142 3.03 7.05 6.55
CA CYS A 142 4.02 8.02 7.00
C CYS A 142 3.61 8.63 8.35
N PRO A 143 4.58 9.06 9.19
CA PRO A 143 4.30 9.78 10.42
C PRO A 143 3.71 11.16 10.11
N ARG A 144 2.84 11.63 10.99
CA ARG A 144 2.29 12.99 10.97
C ARG A 144 3.23 13.95 11.69
N LYS A 145 3.02 15.24 11.44
CA LYS A 145 3.75 16.30 12.14
C LYS A 145 3.62 16.19 13.68
N ARG A 146 2.44 15.80 14.19
CA ARG A 146 2.20 15.59 15.63
C ARG A 146 3.02 14.43 16.18
N ASP A 147 3.02 13.30 15.49
CA ASP A 147 3.80 12.11 15.86
C ASP A 147 5.31 12.44 16.02
N LYS A 148 5.85 13.35 15.20
CA LYS A 148 7.23 13.84 15.34
C LYS A 148 7.44 14.64 16.62
N PHE A 149 6.50 15.52 17.00
CA PHE A 149 6.59 16.28 18.26
C PHE A 149 6.40 15.39 19.48
N ASP A 150 5.48 14.43 19.43
CA ASP A 150 5.24 13.47 20.51
C ASP A 150 6.47 12.58 20.73
N ALA A 151 7.13 12.14 19.66
CA ALA A 151 8.41 11.42 19.75
C ALA A 151 9.46 12.26 20.48
N ILE A 152 9.65 13.53 20.11
CA ILE A 152 10.62 14.43 20.74
C ILE A 152 10.27 14.68 22.21
N ALA A 153 8.99 14.90 22.55
CA ALA A 153 8.54 15.08 23.93
C ALA A 153 8.82 13.83 24.79
N ASN A 154 8.58 12.63 24.24
CA ASN A 154 8.87 11.36 24.91
C ASN A 154 10.37 11.11 25.10
N PHE A 155 11.24 11.61 24.20
CA PHE A 155 12.68 11.59 24.43
C PHE A 155 13.07 12.47 25.62
N GLY A 156 12.49 13.66 25.78
CA GLY A 156 12.77 14.56 26.91
C GLY A 156 12.40 13.99 28.29
N ILE A 157 11.33 13.19 28.38
CA ILE A 157 10.90 12.56 29.64
C ILE A 157 11.87 11.42 30.05
N ASN A 158 12.39 10.67 29.09
CA ASN A 158 13.33 9.57 29.36
C ASN A 158 14.69 10.05 29.88
N PHE A 159 15.16 11.24 29.49
CA PHE A 159 16.37 11.82 30.07
C PHE A 159 16.19 12.21 31.53
N ASN A 160 15.03 12.78 31.90
CA ASN A 160 14.76 13.13 33.29
C ASN A 160 14.64 11.92 34.24
N HIS A 161 14.25 10.75 33.71
CA HIS A 161 14.20 9.52 34.52
C HIS A 161 15.57 8.91 34.81
N ARG A 162 16.59 9.17 33.99
CA ARG A 162 17.95 8.63 34.18
C ARG A 162 18.84 9.43 35.13
N TYR A 163 18.49 10.67 35.45
CA TYR A 163 19.22 11.51 36.42
C TYR A 163 18.63 11.45 37.84
N ARG A 164 17.65 10.57 38.08
CA ARG A 164 16.93 10.47 39.36
C ARG A 164 16.99 9.06 39.97
N SER A 165 18.05 8.29 39.68
CA SER A 165 18.37 7.00 40.29
C SER A 165 19.73 7.06 40.97
#